data_AF-A0A8I0H2Q4-F1
#
_entry.id   AF-A0A8I0H2Q4-F1
#
_cell.length_a   1.000
_cell.length_b   1.000
_cell.length_c   1.000
_cell.angle_alpha   90.00
_cell.angle_beta   90.00
_cell.angle_gamma   90.00
#
_symmetry.space_group_name_H-M   'P 1'
#
loop_
_entity.id
_entity.type
_entity.pdbx_description
1 polymer ?
#
loop_
_entity_poly.entity_id
_entity_poly.type
_entity_poly.pdbx_seq_one_letter_code
_entity_poly.pdbx_strand_id
1 'polypeptide(L)'
;YMFPSVNVTDEDIESTWAGIRPLIYEEGKDPSEISRKDEIWEGKSGLLTIAGGKLTGYRHMAQDIVDLVSKRLKKDYGLTFSPCNTKGLAIS
;
A
#
# COMPACT_ATOMS: atom_id res chain seq x y z
N TYR A 1 -12.52 -16.32 -29.22
CA TYR A 1 -11.08 -15.98 -29.33
C TYR A 1 -10.96 -14.46 -29.33
N MET A 2 -10.10 -13.88 -28.48
CA MET A 2 -9.98 -12.42 -28.38
C MET A 2 -9.09 -11.83 -29.49
N PHE A 3 -8.09 -12.59 -29.95
CA PHE A 3 -7.17 -12.22 -31.04
C PHE A 3 -7.00 -13.37 -32.03
N PRO A 4 -7.86 -13.48 -33.07
CA PRO A 4 -7.93 -14.67 -33.93
C PRO A 4 -6.77 -14.78 -34.94
N SER A 5 -6.04 -13.71 -35.19
CA SER A 5 -4.94 -13.66 -36.17
C SER A 5 -3.55 -13.73 -35.53
N VAL A 6 -3.46 -13.71 -34.19
CA VAL A 6 -2.18 -13.71 -33.48
C VAL A 6 -1.92 -15.13 -32.99
N ASN A 7 -1.00 -15.84 -33.65
CA ASN A 7 -0.65 -17.23 -33.34
C ASN A 7 0.40 -17.31 -32.23
N VAL A 8 0.07 -16.83 -31.02
CA VAL A 8 1.00 -16.89 -29.86
C VAL A 8 1.08 -18.32 -29.32
N THR A 9 2.30 -18.77 -29.04
CA THR A 9 2.65 -20.07 -28.45
C THR A 9 3.50 -19.89 -27.20
N ASP A 10 3.70 -20.97 -26.43
CA ASP A 10 4.57 -20.95 -25.25
C ASP A 10 6.04 -20.65 -25.61
N GLU A 11 6.47 -20.93 -26.85
CA GLU A 11 7.82 -20.63 -27.35
C GLU A 11 8.07 -19.12 -27.50
N ASP A 12 7.02 -18.31 -27.58
CA ASP A 12 7.11 -16.84 -27.71
C ASP A 12 7.31 -16.13 -26.35
N ILE A 13 7.32 -16.87 -25.22
CA ILE A 13 7.45 -16.31 -23.87
C ILE A 13 8.93 -16.05 -23.53
N GLU A 14 9.34 -14.78 -23.47
CA GLU A 14 10.72 -14.40 -23.09
C GLU A 14 10.99 -14.48 -21.57
N SER A 15 9.99 -14.20 -20.74
CA SER A 15 10.11 -14.25 -19.27
C SER A 15 8.76 -14.33 -18.57
N THR A 16 8.77 -14.79 -17.32
CA THR A 16 7.59 -14.83 -16.44
C THR A 16 7.94 -14.30 -15.04
N TRP A 17 6.94 -13.76 -14.35
CA TRP A 17 7.06 -13.39 -12.93
C TRP A 17 5.77 -13.70 -12.17
N ALA A 18 5.92 -13.89 -10.87
CA ALA A 18 4.80 -14.05 -9.95
C ALA A 18 4.99 -13.12 -8.74
N GLY A 19 3.88 -12.77 -8.08
CA GLY A 19 3.91 -11.92 -6.90
C GLY A 19 2.75 -12.24 -5.96
N ILE A 20 2.99 -12.05 -4.66
CA ILE A 20 1.98 -12.21 -3.62
C ILE A 20 1.40 -10.84 -3.29
N ARG A 21 0.08 -10.76 -3.18
CA ARG A 21 -0.59 -9.52 -2.76
C ARG A 21 -0.73 -9.53 -1.24
N PRO A 22 -0.27 -8.48 -0.53
CA PRO A 22 -0.43 -8.37 0.91
C PRO A 22 -1.86 -7.92 1.24
N LEU A 23 -2.84 -8.78 0.98
CA LEU A 23 -4.25 -8.48 1.24
C LEU A 23 -4.56 -8.60 2.74
N ILE A 24 -5.46 -7.74 3.22
CA ILE A 24 -5.95 -7.79 4.59
C ILE A 24 -6.96 -8.93 4.66
N TYR A 25 -6.70 -9.94 5.49
CA TYR A 25 -7.54 -11.12 5.58
C TYR A 25 -8.96 -10.75 6.06
N GLU A 26 -9.96 -11.23 5.34
CA GLU A 26 -11.38 -11.13 5.72
C GLU A 26 -11.98 -12.53 5.73
N GLU A 27 -12.54 -12.95 6.87
CA GLU A 27 -13.08 -14.30 7.03
C GLU A 27 -14.29 -14.52 6.10
N GLY A 28 -14.28 -15.66 5.39
CA GLY A 28 -15.39 -16.07 4.52
C GLY A 28 -15.44 -15.37 3.15
N LYS A 29 -14.41 -14.63 2.75
CA LYS A 29 -14.32 -14.01 1.41
C LYS A 29 -13.33 -14.71 0.50
N ASP A 30 -13.66 -14.80 -0.78
CA ASP A 30 -12.72 -15.24 -1.79
C ASP A 30 -11.60 -14.21 -1.98
N PRO A 31 -10.35 -14.62 -2.30
CA PRO A 31 -9.23 -13.70 -2.50
C PRO A 31 -9.48 -12.59 -3.53
N SER A 32 -10.40 -12.81 -4.47
CA SER A 32 -10.78 -11.83 -5.48
C SER A 32 -11.69 -10.70 -4.94
N GLU A 33 -12.40 -10.96 -3.84
CA GLU A 33 -13.35 -10.05 -3.19
C GLU A 33 -12.74 -9.26 -2.04
N ILE A 34 -11.58 -9.69 -1.54
CA ILE A 34 -10.87 -9.01 -0.46
C ILE A 34 -10.48 -7.59 -0.89
N SER A 35 -10.72 -6.62 -0.01
CA SER A 35 -10.38 -5.23 -0.23
C SER A 35 -8.90 -5.04 -0.55
N ARG A 36 -8.62 -4.12 -1.48
CA ARG A 36 -7.25 -3.67 -1.81
C ARG A 36 -6.93 -2.30 -1.21
N LYS A 37 -7.72 -1.86 -0.23
CA LYS A 37 -7.45 -0.64 0.53
C LYS A 37 -6.35 -0.90 1.53
N ASP A 38 -5.69 0.17 1.93
CA ASP A 38 -4.80 0.19 3.07
C ASP A 38 -5.57 0.38 4.36
N GLU A 39 -5.03 -0.18 5.44
CA GLU A 39 -5.50 0.06 6.80
C GLU A 39 -4.31 0.42 7.69
N ILE A 40 -4.53 1.40 8.56
CA ILE A 40 -3.57 1.85 9.56
C ILE A 40 -4.16 1.59 10.94
N TRP A 41 -3.41 0.91 11.80
CA TRP A 41 -3.81 0.66 13.18
C TRP A 41 -2.64 0.75 14.15
N GLU A 42 -2.99 0.92 15.43
CA GLU A 42 -2.04 0.96 16.53
C GLU A 42 -2.28 -0.25 17.45
N GLY A 43 -1.23 -1.06 17.66
CA GLY A 43 -1.25 -2.16 18.61
C GLY A 43 -1.15 -1.67 20.06
N LYS A 44 -1.46 -2.54 21.03
CA LYS A 44 -1.39 -2.21 22.47
C LYS A 44 0.00 -1.77 22.95
N SER A 45 1.06 -2.19 22.26
CA SER A 45 2.43 -1.75 22.53
C SER A 45 2.74 -0.33 22.03
N GLY A 46 1.81 0.30 21.30
CA GLY A 46 2.03 1.55 20.59
C GLY A 46 2.72 1.38 19.25
N LEU A 47 2.82 0.15 18.72
CA LEU A 47 3.31 -0.12 17.37
C LEU A 47 2.27 0.33 16.34
N LEU A 48 2.67 1.24 15.45
CA LEU A 48 1.86 1.62 14.29
C LEU A 48 2.15 0.69 13.13
N THR A 49 1.08 0.17 12.52
CA THR A 49 1.15 -0.76 11.40
C THR A 49 0.33 -0.23 10.23
N ILE A 50 0.85 -0.41 9.02
CA ILE A 50 0.10 -0.29 7.77
C ILE A 50 0.06 -1.68 7.13
N ALA A 51 -1.10 -2.13 6.68
CA ALA A 51 -1.21 -3.28 5.79
C ALA A 51 -2.13 -3.00 4.61
N GLY A 52 -2.04 -3.85 3.59
CA GLY A 52 -2.80 -3.66 2.36
C GLY A 52 -2.22 -2.57 1.48
N GLY A 53 -3.13 -1.91 0.78
CA GLY A 53 -2.81 -0.80 -0.12
C GLY A 53 -2.31 -1.22 -1.49
N LYS A 54 -2.11 -0.21 -2.33
CA LYS A 54 -1.61 -0.34 -3.70
C LYS A 54 -0.36 0.48 -3.86
N LEU A 55 0.53 0.04 -4.74
CA LEU A 55 1.71 0.82 -5.11
C LEU A 55 1.33 2.24 -5.57
N THR A 56 0.21 2.41 -6.30
CA THR A 56 -0.26 3.74 -6.73
C THR A 56 -0.64 4.68 -5.58
N GLY A 57 -0.96 4.13 -4.40
CA GLY A 57 -1.34 4.89 -3.20
C GLY A 57 -0.19 5.16 -2.22
N TYR A 58 1.02 4.66 -2.49
CA TYR A 58 2.11 4.59 -1.52
C TYR A 58 2.42 5.93 -0.83
N ARG A 59 2.46 7.03 -1.59
CA ARG A 59 2.75 8.37 -1.05
C ARG A 59 1.70 8.83 -0.04
N HIS A 60 0.42 8.54 -0.31
CA HIS A 60 -0.67 8.89 0.62
C HIS A 60 -0.61 8.04 1.88
N MET A 61 -0.41 6.72 1.74
CA MET A 61 -0.24 5.81 2.88
C MET A 61 0.93 6.24 3.79
N ALA A 62 2.06 6.62 3.18
CA ALA A 62 3.22 7.12 3.91
C ALA A 62 2.91 8.44 4.64
N GLN A 63 2.17 9.35 4.01
CA GLN A 63 1.73 10.58 4.64
C GLN A 63 0.84 10.30 5.85
N ASP A 64 -0.16 9.42 5.72
CA ASP A 64 -1.13 9.15 6.78
C ASP A 64 -0.47 8.60 8.06
N ILE A 65 0.47 7.65 7.92
CA ILE A 65 1.17 7.12 9.11
C ILE A 65 2.12 8.15 9.74
N VAL A 66 2.81 8.96 8.94
CA VAL A 66 3.71 10.00 9.46
C VAL A 66 2.93 11.12 10.15
N ASP A 67 1.76 11.47 9.61
CA ASP A 67 0.85 12.43 10.24
C ASP A 67 0.32 11.89 11.58
N LEU A 68 0.05 10.59 11.68
CA LEU A 68 -0.33 9.93 12.94
C LEU A 68 0.81 9.97 13.97
N VAL A 69 2.04 9.64 13.57
CA VAL A 69 3.24 9.75 14.44
C VAL A 69 3.42 11.19 14.93
N SER A 70 3.32 12.16 14.02
CA SER A 70 3.50 13.58 14.33
C SER A 70 2.49 14.08 15.35
N LYS A 71 1.22 13.67 15.23
CA LYS A 71 0.15 13.97 16.21
C LYS A 71 0.47 13.38 17.58
N ARG A 72 0.97 12.15 17.63
CA ARG A 72 1.33 11.48 18.89
C ARG A 72 2.51 12.16 19.58
N LEU A 73 3.58 12.46 18.83
CA LEU A 73 4.75 13.16 19.36
C LEU A 73 4.40 14.56 19.88
N LYS A 74 3.47 15.26 19.22
CA LYS A 74 2.93 16.52 19.72
C LYS A 74 2.19 16.35 21.06
N LYS A 75 1.36 15.32 21.17
CA LYS A 75 0.59 15.04 22.39
C LYS A 75 1.50 14.66 23.56
N ASP A 76 2.44 13.76 23.33
CA ASP A 76 3.23 13.12 24.40
C ASP A 76 4.42 13.99 24.84
N TYR A 77 4.97 14.81 23.92
CA TYR A 77 6.21 15.57 24.15
C TYR A 77 6.12 17.06 23.79
N GLY A 78 4.96 17.54 23.32
CA GLY A 78 4.80 18.95 22.91
C GLY A 78 5.54 19.32 21.62
N LEU A 79 6.03 18.34 20.85
CA LEU A 79 6.79 18.58 19.62
C LEU A 79 5.89 19.12 18.50
N THR A 80 6.47 19.93 17.60
CA THR A 80 5.76 20.48 16.44
C THR A 80 6.49 20.13 15.16
N PHE A 81 5.72 19.81 14.12
CA PHE A 81 6.22 19.39 12.81
C PHE A 81 5.50 20.18 11.72
N SER A 82 6.20 20.45 10.62
CA SER A 82 5.59 21.05 9.43
C SER A 82 4.65 20.07 8.73
N PRO A 83 3.61 20.54 8.03
CA PRO A 83 2.76 19.68 7.21
C PRO A 83 3.53 18.93 6.12
N CYS A 84 3.02 17.76 5.73
CA CYS A 84 3.60 16.97 4.65
C CYS A 84 3.66 17.75 3.32
N ASN A 85 4.84 17.80 2.69
CA ASN A 85 5.04 18.43 1.37
C ASN A 85 5.47 17.43 0.28
N THR A 86 5.32 16.13 0.52
CA THR A 86 5.79 15.08 -0.43
C THR A 86 5.09 15.12 -1.78
N LYS A 87 3.92 15.77 -1.89
CA LYS A 87 3.20 15.91 -3.15
C LYS A 87 3.95 16.75 -4.19
N GLY A 88 4.73 17.74 -3.76
CA GLY A 88 5.49 18.64 -4.64
C GLY A 88 6.99 18.33 -4.71
N LEU A 89 7.46 17.32 -3.96
CA LEU A 89 8.87 16.95 -3.92
C LEU A 89 9.19 15.94 -5.02
N ALA A 90 10.14 16.27 -5.89
CA ALA A 90 10.66 15.35 -6.89
C ALA A 90 11.51 14.27 -6.21
N ILE A 91 11.38 13.03 -6.67
CA ILE A 91 12.30 11.94 -6.31
C ILE A 91 13.50 12.07 -7.26
N SER A 92 14.70 12.13 -6.68
CA SER A 92 15.99 12.22 -7.41
C SER A 92 16.37 10.91 -8.07
#